data_AF-Q74M99-F1
#
_entry.id   AF-Q74M99-F1
#
_cell.length_a   1.000
_cell.length_b   1.000
_cell.length_c   1.000
_cell.angle_alpha   90.00
_cell.angle_beta   90.00
_cell.angle_gamma   90.00
#
_symmetry.space_group_name_H-M   'P 1'
#
loop_
_entity.id
_entity.type
_entity.pdbx_description
1 polymer ?
#
loop_
_entity_poly.entity_id
_entity_poly.type
_entity_poly.pdbx_seq_one_letter_code
_entity_poly.pdbx_strand_id
1 'polypeptide(L)'
;MDWLKLYKEFYKFEDNPFKEGQTIEGQAKIIKEKTKPPARYNEATLLKKMESLNLGTKSTRALIIDILFKRNYVKGKSIYITPLGEKVIEVFEKYLPQIIDVELTRKMEEYLEKIEKGHLEYREKAIEEAKQIIKEVTKEIKEKEKEIGKELYDVYLKARNSQDSRSRKRGT
;
A
#
# COMPACT_ATOMS: atom_id res chain seq x y z
N MET A 1 -0.84 34.86 -15.79
CA MET A 1 -0.56 33.58 -16.47
C MET A 1 -1.88 32.86 -16.75
N ASP A 2 -2.05 32.33 -17.96
CA ASP A 2 -3.35 31.85 -18.47
C ASP A 2 -3.83 30.54 -17.81
N TRP A 3 -2.92 29.70 -17.31
CA TRP A 3 -3.25 28.44 -16.62
C TRP A 3 -4.01 28.65 -15.31
N LEU A 4 -3.82 29.78 -14.62
CA LEU A 4 -4.54 30.12 -13.38
C LEU A 4 -6.04 30.34 -13.60
N LYS A 5 -6.46 30.69 -14.83
CA LYS A 5 -7.89 30.81 -15.15
C LYS A 5 -8.60 29.46 -15.10
N LEU A 6 -7.89 28.37 -15.44
CA LEU A 6 -8.42 27.01 -15.45
C LEU A 6 -8.43 26.37 -14.06
N TYR A 7 -7.55 26.80 -13.15
CA TYR A 7 -7.40 26.23 -11.80
C TYR A 7 -7.75 27.21 -10.66
N LYS A 8 -8.52 28.26 -10.99
CA LYS A 8 -8.86 29.36 -10.06
C LYS A 8 -9.51 28.89 -8.76
N GLU A 9 -10.27 27.79 -8.80
CA GLU A 9 -10.93 27.20 -7.61
C GLU A 9 -9.95 26.62 -6.59
N PHE A 10 -8.73 26.25 -7.01
CA PHE A 10 -7.71 25.61 -6.16
C PHE A 10 -6.62 26.57 -5.69
N TYR A 11 -6.60 27.80 -6.20
CA TYR A 11 -5.56 28.78 -5.92
C TYR A 11 -6.17 30.04 -5.32
N LYS A 12 -6.08 30.19 -3.99
CA LYS A 12 -6.41 31.45 -3.31
C LYS A 12 -5.15 32.30 -3.24
N PHE A 13 -5.09 33.34 -4.06
CA PHE A 13 -4.12 34.41 -3.88
C PHE A 13 -4.74 35.42 -2.92
N GLU A 14 -4.18 35.56 -1.73
CA GLU A 14 -4.47 36.70 -0.87
C GLU A 14 -3.36 37.72 -1.11
N ASP A 15 -3.73 38.84 -1.73
CA ASP A 15 -2.83 39.99 -1.82
C ASP A 15 -2.44 40.42 -0.40
N ASN A 16 -1.14 40.57 -0.15
CA ASN A 16 -0.68 41.16 1.10
C ASN A 16 -1.14 42.63 1.14
N PRO A 17 -2.07 43.01 2.05
CA PRO A 17 -2.63 44.37 2.06
C PRO A 17 -1.69 45.40 2.70
N PHE A 18 -0.53 44.97 3.22
CA PHE A 18 0.38 45.80 3.99
C PHE A 18 1.48 46.42 3.13
N LYS A 19 1.88 47.64 3.49
CA LYS A 19 3.02 48.35 2.87
C LYS A 19 4.27 48.23 3.74
N GLU A 20 5.45 48.24 3.12
CA GLU A 20 6.72 48.32 3.85
C GLU A 20 6.73 49.56 4.76
N GLY A 21 7.08 49.37 6.04
CA GLY A 21 7.08 50.41 7.06
C GLY A 21 5.76 50.59 7.83
N GLN A 22 4.70 49.85 7.48
CA GLN A 22 3.43 49.89 8.22
C GLN A 22 3.57 49.23 9.60
N THR A 23 3.25 49.97 10.67
CA THR A 23 3.16 49.42 12.02
C THR A 23 1.79 48.76 12.21
N ILE A 24 1.78 47.52 12.70
CA ILE A 24 0.57 46.76 13.01
C ILE A 24 0.60 46.30 14.46
N GLU A 25 -0.56 46.30 15.13
CA GLU A 25 -0.69 45.73 16.45
C GLU A 25 -0.72 44.20 16.35
N GLY A 26 0.33 43.54 16.84
CA GLY A 26 0.42 42.09 16.89
C GLY A 26 -0.12 41.53 18.20
N GLN A 27 -0.90 40.46 18.14
CA GLN A 27 -1.25 39.65 19.31
C GLN A 27 -0.43 38.36 19.28
N ALA A 28 0.39 38.14 20.31
CA ALA A 28 1.12 36.89 20.47
C ALA A 28 0.32 35.92 21.32
N LYS A 29 0.04 34.73 20.78
CA LYS A 29 -0.57 33.63 21.52
C LYS A 29 0.40 32.47 21.61
N ILE A 30 0.68 32.00 22.83
CA ILE A 30 1.43 30.76 23.03
C ILE A 30 0.51 29.59 22.72
N ILE A 31 0.78 28.88 21.62
CA ILE A 31 0.03 27.69 21.21
C ILE A 31 0.85 26.47 21.62
N LYS A 32 0.25 25.63 22.47
CA LYS A 32 0.82 24.32 22.84
C LYS A 32 0.19 23.25 21.96
N GLU A 33 0.92 22.79 20.95
CA GLU A 33 0.50 21.68 20.08
C GLU A 33 1.15 20.35 20.46
N LYS A 34 0.50 19.25 20.10
CA LYS A 34 1.05 17.89 20.18
C LYS A 34 1.22 17.35 18.77
N THR A 35 2.23 16.51 18.57
CA THR A 35 2.39 15.77 17.32
C THR A 35 1.17 14.88 17.09
N LYS A 36 0.71 14.83 15.84
CA LYS A 36 -0.36 13.92 15.42
C LYS A 36 0.28 12.61 14.96
N PRO A 37 -0.35 11.46 15.21
CA PRO A 37 0.10 10.22 14.60
C PRO A 37 0.06 10.35 13.07
N PRO A 38 0.88 9.57 12.35
CA PRO A 38 0.87 9.59 10.90
C PRO A 38 -0.52 9.28 10.37
N ALA A 39 -0.94 10.02 9.34
CA ALA A 39 -2.21 9.75 8.68
C ALA A 39 -2.18 8.35 8.05
N ARG A 40 -3.27 7.60 8.22
CA ARG A 40 -3.44 6.32 7.51
C ARG A 40 -3.48 6.58 6.00
N TYR A 41 -3.01 5.60 5.23
CA TYR A 41 -3.10 5.65 3.79
C TYR A 41 -4.58 5.66 3.31
N ASN A 42 -4.86 6.43 2.27
CA ASN A 42 -5.95 6.20 1.34
C ASN A 42 -5.38 5.61 0.03
N GLU A 43 -6.24 5.26 -0.94
CA GLU A 43 -5.82 4.68 -2.23
C GLU A 43 -4.75 5.52 -2.94
N ALA A 44 -4.92 6.84 -3.02
CA ALA A 44 -3.98 7.72 -3.71
C ALA A 44 -2.63 7.78 -3.00
N THR A 45 -2.61 7.89 -1.67
CA THR A 45 -1.37 7.91 -0.88
C THR A 45 -0.67 6.55 -0.87
N LEU A 46 -1.42 5.44 -0.92
CA LEU A 46 -0.86 4.10 -1.04
C LEU A 46 -0.23 3.90 -2.42
N LEU A 47 -0.91 4.32 -3.49
CA LEU A 47 -0.38 4.31 -4.85
C LEU A 47 0.92 5.12 -4.93
N LYS A 48 0.94 6.34 -4.36
CA LYS A 48 2.14 7.16 -4.28
C LYS A 48 3.25 6.48 -3.48
N LYS A 49 2.92 5.76 -2.42
CA LYS A 49 3.90 5.00 -1.65
C LYS A 49 4.49 3.85 -2.47
N MET A 50 3.67 3.08 -3.18
CA MET A 50 4.12 2.02 -4.09
C MET A 50 5.05 2.59 -5.17
N GLU A 51 4.68 3.73 -5.76
CA GLU A 51 5.52 4.44 -6.73
C GLU A 51 6.87 4.86 -6.14
N SER A 52 6.90 5.45 -4.94
CA SER A 52 8.16 5.84 -4.29
C SER A 52 9.08 4.66 -3.96
N LEU A 53 8.52 3.47 -3.85
CA LEU A 53 9.26 2.23 -3.58
C LEU A 53 9.54 1.42 -4.85
N ASN A 54 9.16 1.91 -6.03
CA ASN A 54 9.24 1.18 -7.30
C ASN A 54 8.56 -0.21 -7.25
N LEU A 55 7.40 -0.28 -6.58
CA LEU A 55 6.57 -1.48 -6.52
C LEU A 55 5.45 -1.39 -7.57
N GLY A 56 5.46 -2.31 -8.54
CA GLY A 56 4.55 -2.26 -9.68
C GLY A 56 4.85 -1.11 -10.64
N THR A 57 4.17 -1.12 -11.78
CA THR A 57 4.27 -0.09 -12.83
C THR A 57 3.07 0.86 -12.78
N LYS A 58 3.10 1.93 -13.59
CA LYS A 58 1.97 2.88 -13.70
C LYS A 58 0.64 2.19 -14.03
N SER A 59 0.67 1.10 -14.80
CA SER A 59 -0.52 0.36 -15.23
C SER A 59 -1.00 -0.68 -14.21
N THR A 60 -0.14 -1.18 -13.32
CA THR A 60 -0.48 -2.31 -12.43
C THR A 60 -0.88 -1.88 -11.01
N ARG A 61 -0.38 -0.76 -10.49
CA ARG A 61 -0.60 -0.34 -9.09
C ARG A 61 -2.07 -0.19 -8.71
N ALA A 62 -2.86 0.47 -9.56
CA ALA A 62 -4.29 0.66 -9.30
C ALA A 62 -5.03 -0.69 -9.21
N LEU A 63 -4.69 -1.63 -10.10
CA LEU A 63 -5.26 -2.97 -10.10
C LEU A 63 -4.84 -3.78 -8.85
N ILE A 64 -3.58 -3.68 -8.44
CA ILE A 64 -3.09 -4.34 -7.22
C ILE A 64 -3.88 -3.85 -6.00
N ILE A 65 -4.03 -2.52 -5.86
CA ILE A 65 -4.81 -1.93 -4.75
C ILE A 65 -6.25 -2.43 -4.78
N ASP A 66 -6.91 -2.40 -5.94
CA ASP A 66 -8.28 -2.92 -6.10
C ASP A 66 -8.39 -4.41 -5.71
N ILE A 67 -7.40 -5.24 -6.07
CA ILE A 67 -7.35 -6.65 -5.66
C ILE A 67 -7.26 -6.79 -4.13
N LEU A 68 -6.48 -5.95 -3.44
CA LEU A 68 -6.40 -5.98 -1.97
C LEU A 68 -7.75 -5.70 -1.30
N PHE A 69 -8.54 -4.78 -1.85
CA PHE A 69 -9.90 -4.51 -1.38
C PHE A 69 -10.87 -5.64 -1.73
N LYS A 70 -10.85 -6.12 -2.99
CA LYS A 70 -11.71 -7.21 -3.47
C LYS A 70 -11.50 -8.51 -2.70
N ARG A 71 -10.25 -8.84 -2.37
CA ARG A 71 -9.88 -10.01 -1.55
C ARG A 71 -10.10 -9.80 -0.06
N ASN A 72 -10.67 -8.67 0.36
CA ASN A 72 -10.99 -8.38 1.75
C ASN A 72 -9.74 -8.42 2.65
N TYR A 73 -8.57 -8.01 2.15
CA TYR A 73 -7.37 -7.83 2.98
C TYR A 73 -7.37 -6.47 3.66
N VAL A 74 -7.86 -5.44 2.96
CA VAL A 74 -7.97 -4.06 3.45
C VAL A 74 -9.36 -3.48 3.20
N LYS A 75 -9.75 -2.45 3.97
CA LYS A 75 -11.04 -1.75 3.85
C LYS A 75 -10.97 -0.27 4.24
N GLY A 76 -12.00 0.47 3.86
CA GLY A 76 -12.24 1.86 4.27
C GLY A 76 -11.55 2.90 3.38
N LYS A 77 -12.08 4.14 3.39
CA LYS A 77 -11.46 5.29 2.69
C LYS A 77 -10.12 5.68 3.30
N SER A 78 -10.09 5.68 4.63
CA SER A 78 -8.86 5.65 5.42
C SER A 78 -8.56 4.18 5.67
N ILE A 79 -7.60 3.64 4.93
CA ILE A 79 -7.35 2.21 4.81
C ILE A 79 -6.99 1.63 6.18
N TYR A 80 -7.67 0.56 6.55
CA TYR A 80 -7.31 -0.30 7.66
C TYR A 80 -7.24 -1.75 7.19
N ILE A 81 -6.35 -2.51 7.85
CA ILE A 81 -6.15 -3.93 7.59
C ILE A 81 -7.31 -4.70 8.24
N THR A 82 -7.84 -5.69 7.55
CA THR A 82 -8.86 -6.58 8.11
C THR A 82 -8.22 -7.70 8.92
N PRO A 83 -8.96 -8.41 9.79
CA PRO A 83 -8.40 -9.57 10.51
C PRO A 83 -7.81 -10.65 9.58
N LEU A 84 -8.38 -10.81 8.38
CA LEU A 84 -7.85 -11.73 7.37
C LEU A 84 -6.51 -11.22 6.82
N GLY A 85 -6.46 -9.95 6.42
CA GLY A 85 -5.23 -9.35 5.89
C GLY A 85 -4.09 -9.34 6.92
N GLU A 86 -4.41 -9.04 8.18
CA GLU A 86 -3.48 -9.08 9.30
C GLU A 86 -2.92 -10.49 9.49
N LYS A 87 -3.78 -11.51 9.50
CA LYS A 87 -3.30 -12.88 9.65
C LYS A 87 -2.45 -13.36 8.47
N VAL A 88 -2.82 -12.98 7.25
CA VAL A 88 -2.05 -13.34 6.05
C VAL A 88 -0.64 -12.73 6.12
N ILE A 89 -0.51 -11.46 6.49
CA ILE A 89 0.81 -10.83 6.59
C ILE A 89 1.63 -11.42 7.74
N GLU A 90 1.03 -11.71 8.91
CA GLU A 90 1.72 -12.40 10.01
C GLU A 90 2.30 -13.75 9.58
N VAL A 91 1.51 -14.55 8.84
CA VAL A 91 1.94 -15.85 8.34
C VAL A 91 3.09 -15.69 7.34
N PHE A 92 3.02 -14.69 6.47
CA PHE A 92 4.11 -14.44 5.51
C PHE A 92 5.37 -13.94 6.21
N GLU A 93 5.27 -13.04 7.19
CA GLU A 93 6.42 -12.58 7.98
C GLU A 93 7.09 -13.72 8.74
N LYS A 94 6.30 -14.65 9.28
CA LYS A 94 6.80 -15.77 10.08
C LYS A 94 7.42 -16.87 9.25
N TYR A 95 6.80 -17.21 8.12
CA TYR A 95 7.14 -18.42 7.37
C TYR A 95 7.79 -18.16 6.02
N LEU A 96 7.57 -16.99 5.41
CA LEU A 96 7.99 -16.67 4.04
C LEU A 96 8.52 -15.22 3.95
N PRO A 97 9.47 -14.80 4.80
CA PRO A 97 9.92 -13.41 4.83
C PRO A 97 10.52 -12.94 3.50
N GLN A 98 11.11 -13.85 2.71
CA GLN A 98 11.69 -13.49 1.41
C GLN A 98 10.67 -12.97 0.40
N ILE A 99 9.40 -13.41 0.43
CA ILE A 99 8.42 -13.01 -0.61
C ILE A 99 7.74 -11.67 -0.34
N ILE A 100 7.85 -11.16 0.88
CA ILE A 100 7.29 -9.85 1.27
C ILE A 100 8.36 -8.74 1.27
N ASP A 101 9.58 -9.08 0.87
CA ASP A 101 10.65 -8.10 0.77
C ASP A 101 10.43 -7.12 -0.38
N VAL A 102 10.47 -5.84 -0.03
CA VAL A 102 10.34 -4.71 -0.96
C VAL A 102 11.52 -4.68 -1.91
N GLU A 103 12.73 -4.98 -1.42
CA GLU A 103 13.94 -4.93 -2.24
C GLU A 103 13.96 -6.03 -3.30
N LEU A 104 13.57 -7.25 -2.92
CA LEU A 104 13.36 -8.32 -3.89
C LEU A 104 12.35 -7.92 -4.98
N THR A 105 11.20 -7.40 -4.58
CA THR A 105 10.13 -7.02 -5.53
C THR A 105 10.62 -5.94 -6.48
N ARG A 106 11.27 -4.89 -5.95
CA ARG A 106 11.87 -3.80 -6.73
C ARG A 106 12.91 -4.31 -7.72
N LYS A 107 13.80 -5.21 -7.28
CA LYS A 107 14.84 -5.80 -8.12
C LYS A 107 14.26 -6.58 -9.30
N MET A 108 13.18 -7.33 -9.07
CA MET A 108 12.47 -8.05 -10.13
C MET A 108 11.82 -7.09 -11.14
N GLU A 109 11.20 -6.00 -10.68
CA GLU A 109 10.66 -4.95 -11.55
C GLU A 109 11.77 -4.31 -12.42
N GLU A 110 12.93 -4.02 -11.84
CA GLU A 110 14.08 -3.49 -12.58
C GLU A 110 14.59 -4.44 -13.66
N TYR A 111 14.58 -5.75 -13.39
CA TYR A 111 14.93 -6.74 -14.41
C TYR A 111 13.93 -6.73 -15.57
N LEU A 112 12.64 -6.67 -15.28
CA LEU A 112 11.59 -6.59 -16.30
C LEU A 112 11.70 -5.30 -17.13
N GLU A 113 11.96 -4.16 -16.48
CA GLU A 113 12.16 -2.88 -17.17
C GLU A 113 13.38 -2.92 -18.11
N LYS A 114 14.49 -3.53 -17.68
CA LYS A 114 15.69 -3.69 -18.53
C LYS A 114 15.42 -4.59 -19.72
N ILE A 115 14.68 -5.67 -19.53
CA ILE A 115 14.26 -6.57 -20.62
C ILE A 115 13.38 -5.82 -21.62
N GLU A 116 12.43 -5.00 -21.16
CA GLU A 116 11.58 -4.16 -22.02
C GLU A 116 12.41 -3.19 -22.88
N LYS A 117 13.51 -2.66 -22.32
CA LYS A 117 14.48 -1.80 -23.04
C LYS A 117 15.45 -2.55 -23.97
N GLY A 118 15.32 -3.88 -24.08
CA GLY A 118 16.14 -4.72 -24.97
C GLY A 118 17.39 -5.31 -24.33
N HIS A 119 17.62 -5.15 -23.03
CA HIS A 119 18.74 -5.76 -22.30
C HIS A 119 18.44 -7.22 -21.93
N LEU A 120 18.55 -8.12 -22.92
CA LEU A 120 18.15 -9.52 -22.79
C LEU A 120 18.99 -10.34 -21.79
N GLU A 121 20.18 -9.88 -21.40
CA GLU A 121 21.01 -10.52 -20.38
C GLU A 121 20.32 -10.56 -19.00
N TYR A 122 19.33 -9.69 -18.75
CA TYR A 122 18.53 -9.70 -17.54
C TYR A 122 17.42 -10.75 -17.57
N ARG A 123 17.07 -11.29 -18.73
CA ARG A 123 16.05 -12.35 -18.87
C ARG A 123 16.47 -13.61 -18.14
N GLU A 124 17.70 -14.06 -18.38
CA GLU A 124 18.26 -15.26 -17.73
C GLU A 124 18.40 -15.04 -16.22
N LYS A 125 18.89 -13.87 -15.80
CA LYS A 125 19.00 -13.50 -14.38
C LYS A 125 17.64 -13.54 -13.67
N ALA A 126 16.61 -12.93 -14.27
CA ALA A 126 15.26 -12.91 -13.71
C ALA A 126 14.67 -14.32 -13.57
N ILE A 127 14.87 -15.17 -14.59
CA ILE A 127 14.36 -16.54 -14.58
C ILE A 127 15.07 -17.37 -13.52
N GLU A 128 16.40 -17.33 -13.45
CA GLU A 128 17.16 -18.13 -12.49
C GLU A 128 16.91 -17.69 -11.05
N GLU A 129 16.83 -16.39 -10.79
CA GLU A 129 16.51 -15.87 -9.46
C GLU A 129 15.07 -16.22 -9.05
N ALA A 130 14.09 -16.06 -9.95
CA ALA A 130 12.71 -16.47 -9.68
C ALA A 130 12.59 -17.97 -9.40
N LYS A 131 13.30 -18.83 -10.16
CA LYS A 131 13.34 -20.27 -9.91
C LYS A 131 13.88 -20.59 -8.52
N GLN A 132 14.97 -19.95 -8.12
CA GLN A 132 15.59 -20.18 -6.82
C GLN A 132 14.62 -19.79 -5.68
N ILE A 133 13.99 -18.61 -5.78
CA ILE A 133 13.01 -18.14 -4.79
C ILE A 133 11.83 -19.09 -4.72
N ILE A 134 11.23 -19.46 -5.85
CA ILE A 134 10.09 -20.38 -5.89
C ILE A 134 10.46 -21.72 -5.26
N LYS A 135 11.67 -22.23 -5.53
CA LYS A 135 12.16 -23.49 -4.96
C LYS A 135 12.27 -23.42 -3.43
N GLU A 136 12.83 -22.35 -2.91
CA GLU A 136 12.97 -22.12 -1.45
C GLU A 136 11.59 -21.95 -0.79
N VAL A 137 10.76 -21.09 -1.33
CA VAL A 137 9.39 -20.81 -0.85
C VAL A 137 8.55 -22.08 -0.85
N THR A 138 8.58 -22.86 -1.94
CA THR A 138 7.81 -24.10 -2.04
C THR A 138 8.29 -25.13 -1.02
N LYS A 139 9.60 -25.20 -0.76
CA LYS A 139 10.16 -26.06 0.28
C LYS A 139 9.65 -25.67 1.67
N GLU A 140 9.72 -24.38 2.02
CA GLU A 140 9.26 -23.87 3.32
C GLU A 140 7.76 -24.09 3.52
N ILE A 141 6.95 -23.78 2.49
CA ILE A 141 5.49 -24.04 2.53
C ILE A 141 5.22 -25.52 2.77
N LYS A 142 5.94 -26.43 2.09
CA LYS A 142 5.75 -27.87 2.23
C LYS A 142 6.14 -28.38 3.63
N GLU A 143 7.22 -27.87 4.19
CA GLU A 143 7.68 -28.24 5.54
C GLU A 143 6.72 -27.73 6.62
N LYS A 144 6.07 -26.57 6.38
CA LYS A 144 5.20 -25.88 7.35
C LYS A 144 3.72 -25.89 6.98
N GLU A 145 3.32 -26.73 6.03
CA GLU A 145 1.98 -26.73 5.42
C GLU A 145 0.85 -26.83 6.46
N LYS A 146 0.98 -27.76 7.41
CA LYS A 146 -0.03 -27.97 8.46
C LYS A 146 -0.13 -26.78 9.41
N GLU A 147 1.00 -26.16 9.77
CA GLU A 147 1.04 -25.01 10.67
C GLU A 147 0.41 -23.78 9.99
N ILE A 148 0.85 -23.48 8.77
CA ILE A 148 0.31 -22.40 7.93
C ILE A 148 -1.19 -22.59 7.71
N GLY A 149 -1.60 -23.81 7.33
CA GLY A 149 -3.00 -24.14 7.07
C GLY A 149 -3.88 -23.93 8.29
N LYS A 150 -3.42 -24.36 9.48
CA LYS A 150 -4.15 -24.15 10.74
C LYS A 150 -4.32 -22.66 11.06
N GLU A 151 -3.22 -21.89 10.99
CA GLU A 151 -3.23 -20.46 11.30
C GLU A 151 -4.17 -19.66 10.39
N LEU A 152 -4.21 -19.99 9.09
CA LEU A 152 -5.09 -19.34 8.13
C LEU A 152 -6.55 -19.80 8.24
N TYR A 153 -6.78 -21.10 8.50
CA TYR A 153 -8.12 -21.69 8.58
C TYR A 153 -8.95 -21.10 9.73
N ASP A 154 -8.32 -20.91 10.90
CA ASP A 154 -8.98 -20.36 12.08
C ASP A 154 -9.55 -18.96 11.84
N VAL A 155 -8.83 -18.13 11.09
CA VAL A 155 -9.27 -16.77 10.73
C VAL A 155 -10.28 -16.79 9.61
N TYR A 156 -10.13 -17.67 8.62
CA TYR A 156 -11.12 -17.86 7.56
C TYR A 156 -12.51 -18.18 8.12
N LEU A 157 -12.61 -19.12 9.08
CA LEU A 157 -13.88 -19.47 9.71
C LEU A 157 -14.51 -18.27 10.45
N LYS A 158 -13.70 -17.53 11.22
CA LYS A 158 -14.17 -16.34 11.95
C LYS A 158 -14.65 -15.24 11.00
N ALA A 159 -13.92 -15.01 9.91
CA ALA A 159 -14.26 -14.01 8.90
C ALA A 159 -15.57 -14.38 8.19
N ARG A 160 -15.76 -15.65 7.80
CA ARG A 160 -16.98 -16.13 7.14
C ARG A 160 -18.21 -15.99 8.04
N ASN A 161 -18.13 -16.44 9.29
CA ASN A 161 -19.25 -16.36 10.25
C ASN A 161 -19.65 -14.91 10.58
N SER A 162 -18.69 -13.98 10.55
CA SER A 162 -18.91 -12.55 10.75
C SER A 162 -19.58 -11.86 9.55
N GLN A 163 -19.45 -12.41 8.34
CA GLN A 163 -20.14 -11.91 7.14
C GLN A 163 -21.58 -12.42 7.05
N ASP A 164 -21.82 -13.71 7.35
CA ASP A 164 -23.16 -14.30 7.32
C ASP A 164 -24.12 -13.67 8.35
N SER A 165 -23.62 -13.36 9.54
CA SER A 165 -24.40 -12.69 10.60
C SER A 165 -24.79 -11.25 10.25
N ARG A 166 -23.98 -10.54 9.45
CA ARG A 166 -24.27 -9.17 8.99
C ARG A 166 -25.21 -9.14 7.78
N SER A 167 -25.26 -10.21 6.99
CA SER A 167 -26.22 -10.36 5.89
C SER A 167 -27.64 -10.60 6.43
N ARG A 168 -27.78 -11.43 7.46
CA ARG A 168 -29.07 -11.71 8.13
C ARG A 168 -29.69 -10.49 8.82
N LYS A 169 -28.88 -9.56 9.35
CA LYS A 169 -29.36 -8.33 10.02
C LYS A 169 -29.78 -7.19 9.07
N ARG A 170 -29.49 -7.29 7.76
CA ARG A 170 -29.90 -6.27 6.77
C ARG A 170 -31.14 -6.67 5.96
N GLY A 171 -31.66 -7.88 6.18
CA GLY A 171 -32.83 -8.43 5.50
C GLY A 171 -34.11 -8.46 6.33
N THR A 172 -34.16 -7.73 7.46
CA THR A 172 -35.33 -7.53 8.33
C THR A 172 -35.47 -6.04 8.60
#